data_AF-A0AAV2HC47-F1
#
_entry.id   AF-A0AAV2HC47-F1
#
_cell.length_a   1.000
_cell.length_b   1.000
_cell.length_c   1.000
_cell.angle_alpha   90.00
_cell.angle_beta   90.00
_cell.angle_gamma   90.00
#
_symmetry.space_group_name_H-M   'P 1'
#
loop_
_entity.id
_entity.type
_entity.pdbx_description
1 polymer ?
#
loop_
_entity_poly.entity_id
_entity_poly.type
_entity_poly.pdbx_seq_one_letter_code
_entity_poly.pdbx_strand_id
1 'polypeptide(L)'
;MVPVDSLSFFVIIIESIFKFNSVTIVMSIIIDLDHSEAATAKMANALENHLLQATQIIETQLDAEIERLEKLDDDDLEVLRQRRLEAMKKAQQQKQEWLAAGHGEYSEVADEKEFFDTCKRSKKVVCHFYRDATFRCKIVDKHLAEIARKHLETKFIKINAERSKFLVERLRITTLPTLCLAKEGKTVDYIVGFDDLGGTDEFPTEMLEWRLGRSEMINYQGDLLEPPTDKKKKSKSSKIFGRASKTKNLRDDGNSDSEDEDW
;
A
#
# COMPACT_ATOMS: atom_id res chain seq x y z
N MET A 1 -72.36 6.88 72.30
CA MET A 1 -72.43 5.46 71.86
C MET A 1 -71.46 5.31 70.69
N VAL A 2 -70.74 4.20 70.69
CA VAL A 2 -69.50 3.81 69.97
C VAL A 2 -69.44 4.17 68.46
N PRO A 3 -68.24 4.43 67.90
CA PRO A 3 -68.01 4.90 66.53
C PRO A 3 -67.95 3.78 65.47
N VAL A 4 -68.26 4.14 64.23
CA VAL A 4 -68.08 3.41 62.96
C VAL A 4 -68.09 4.53 61.89
N ASP A 5 -67.14 4.75 60.98
CA ASP A 5 -66.22 3.86 60.27
C ASP A 5 -64.97 4.62 59.82
N SER A 6 -63.79 4.33 60.41
CA SER A 6 -62.51 4.95 59.99
C SER A 6 -61.94 4.37 58.69
N LEU A 7 -62.51 3.26 58.21
CA LEU A 7 -62.07 2.60 56.98
C LEU A 7 -62.62 3.26 55.70
N SER A 8 -63.77 3.94 55.75
CA SER A 8 -64.34 4.59 54.56
C SER A 8 -63.65 5.92 54.22
N PHE A 9 -63.09 6.62 55.22
CA PHE A 9 -62.41 7.90 55.00
C PHE A 9 -60.98 7.71 54.45
N PHE A 10 -60.31 6.61 54.83
CA PHE A 10 -58.95 6.31 54.38
C PHE A 10 -58.90 5.84 52.92
N VAL A 11 -59.92 5.10 52.44
CA VAL A 11 -60.00 4.65 51.03
C VAL A 11 -60.28 5.82 50.07
N ILE A 12 -61.10 6.80 50.46
CA ILE A 12 -61.40 7.98 49.63
C ILE A 12 -60.20 8.91 49.50
N ILE A 13 -59.39 9.04 50.56
CA ILE A 13 -58.17 9.86 50.53
C ILE A 13 -57.09 9.19 49.65
N ILE A 14 -56.91 7.87 49.71
CA ILE A 14 -55.95 7.18 48.84
C ILE A 14 -56.40 7.21 47.36
N GLU A 15 -57.69 7.04 47.06
CA GLU A 15 -58.18 7.18 45.66
C GLU A 15 -58.11 8.62 45.13
N SER A 16 -58.32 9.64 45.97
CA SER A 16 -58.22 11.05 45.55
C SER A 16 -56.77 11.49 45.33
N ILE A 17 -55.83 11.00 46.15
CA ILE A 17 -54.40 11.31 46.01
C ILE A 17 -53.83 10.63 44.74
N PHE A 18 -54.31 9.44 44.37
CA PHE A 18 -53.86 8.78 43.14
C PHE A 18 -54.43 9.44 41.86
N LYS A 19 -55.66 9.96 41.90
CA LYS A 19 -56.28 10.65 40.75
C LYS A 19 -55.74 12.07 40.50
N PHE A 20 -55.35 12.80 41.54
CA PHE A 20 -54.85 14.18 41.36
C PHE A 20 -53.41 14.25 40.86
N ASN A 21 -52.57 13.25 41.14
CA ASN A 21 -51.17 13.28 40.73
C ASN A 21 -50.95 12.79 39.28
N SER A 22 -51.81 11.91 38.76
CA SER A 22 -51.68 11.43 37.37
C SER A 22 -52.03 12.49 36.32
N VAL A 23 -53.05 13.33 36.52
CA VAL A 23 -53.49 14.26 35.47
C VAL A 23 -52.49 15.39 35.26
N THR A 24 -51.91 15.95 36.32
CA THR A 24 -50.91 17.02 36.21
C THR A 24 -49.58 16.51 35.65
N ILE A 25 -49.15 15.30 36.04
CA ILE A 25 -47.93 14.69 35.48
C ILE A 25 -48.12 14.36 33.99
N VAL A 26 -49.27 13.78 33.61
CA VAL A 26 -49.56 13.44 32.21
C VAL A 26 -49.71 14.70 31.34
N MET A 27 -50.34 15.76 31.85
CA MET A 27 -50.48 17.02 31.11
C MET A 27 -49.14 17.76 30.96
N SER A 28 -48.25 17.70 31.95
CA SER A 28 -46.88 18.24 31.83
C SER A 28 -46.03 17.43 30.84
N ILE A 29 -46.15 16.09 30.84
CA ILE A 29 -45.47 15.21 29.87
C ILE A 29 -45.97 15.44 28.44
N ILE A 30 -47.27 15.71 28.23
CA ILE A 30 -47.83 15.99 26.90
C ILE A 30 -47.33 17.34 26.36
N ILE A 31 -47.26 18.38 27.20
CA ILE A 31 -46.74 19.71 26.79
C ILE A 31 -45.23 19.63 26.45
N ASP A 32 -44.46 18.83 27.20
CA ASP A 32 -43.04 18.59 26.92
C ASP A 32 -42.82 17.74 25.64
N LEU A 33 -43.73 16.80 25.32
CA LEU A 33 -43.68 16.03 24.07
C LEU A 33 -43.93 16.90 22.83
N ASP A 34 -44.95 17.77 22.85
CA ASP A 34 -45.30 18.63 21.69
C ASP A 34 -44.21 19.68 21.38
N HIS A 35 -43.52 20.20 22.40
CA HIS A 35 -42.37 21.11 22.19
C HIS A 35 -41.13 20.39 21.64
N SER A 36 -40.94 19.11 22.00
CA SER A 36 -39.83 18.30 21.48
C SER A 36 -39.99 17.99 19.99
N GLU A 37 -41.22 17.74 19.53
CA GLU A 37 -41.52 17.44 18.12
C GLU A 37 -41.36 18.67 17.22
N ALA A 38 -41.75 19.86 17.70
CA ALA A 38 -41.51 21.11 16.99
C ALA A 38 -40.01 21.48 16.93
N ALA A 39 -39.22 21.12 17.95
CA ALA A 39 -37.78 21.33 17.97
C ALA A 39 -37.04 20.35 17.04
N THR A 40 -37.43 19.08 17.02
CA THR A 40 -36.87 18.07 16.10
C THR A 40 -37.26 18.36 14.65
N ALA A 41 -38.48 18.83 14.37
CA ALA A 41 -38.89 19.25 13.03
C ALA A 41 -38.10 20.46 12.52
N LYS A 42 -37.82 21.44 13.38
CA LYS A 42 -36.97 22.59 13.02
C LYS A 42 -35.51 22.18 12.79
N MET A 43 -34.97 21.28 13.60
CA MET A 43 -33.62 20.73 13.38
C MET A 43 -33.55 19.88 12.12
N ALA A 44 -34.59 19.09 11.81
CA ALA A 44 -34.68 18.31 10.58
C ALA A 44 -34.69 19.22 9.34
N ASN A 45 -35.50 20.28 9.34
CA ASN A 45 -35.54 21.26 8.26
C ASN A 45 -34.21 22.04 8.13
N ALA A 46 -33.55 22.36 9.25
CA ALA A 46 -32.24 23.02 9.21
C ALA A 46 -31.16 22.10 8.65
N LEU A 47 -31.17 20.83 9.02
CA LEU A 47 -30.25 19.82 8.50
C LEU A 47 -30.48 19.55 7.00
N GLU A 48 -31.74 19.51 6.58
CA GLU A 48 -32.12 19.38 5.16
C GLU A 48 -31.61 20.56 4.33
N ASN A 49 -31.78 21.80 4.83
CA ASN A 49 -31.24 22.99 4.16
C ASN A 49 -29.71 22.98 4.10
N HIS A 50 -29.03 22.53 5.15
CA HIS A 50 -27.57 22.37 5.13
C HIS A 50 -27.11 21.27 4.16
N LEU A 51 -27.86 20.18 4.05
CA LEU A 51 -27.59 19.11 3.10
C LEU A 51 -27.75 19.63 1.66
N LEU A 52 -28.83 20.38 1.38
CA LEU A 52 -29.09 20.98 0.08
C LEU A 52 -28.04 22.02 -0.31
N GLN A 53 -27.55 22.82 0.66
CA GLN A 53 -26.44 23.74 0.43
C GLN A 53 -25.14 22.99 0.16
N ALA A 54 -24.86 21.91 0.89
CA ALA A 54 -23.69 21.07 0.65
C ALA A 54 -23.75 20.40 -0.73
N THR A 55 -24.91 19.88 -1.15
CA THR A 55 -25.05 19.29 -2.49
C THR A 55 -24.89 20.33 -3.59
N GLN A 56 -25.43 21.54 -3.44
CA GLN A 56 -25.23 22.63 -4.41
C GLN A 56 -23.75 23.06 -4.51
N ILE A 57 -23.03 23.13 -3.39
CA ILE A 57 -21.59 23.43 -3.41
C ILE A 57 -20.80 22.32 -4.10
N ILE A 58 -21.19 21.06 -3.89
CA ILE A 58 -20.56 19.91 -4.55
C ILE A 58 -20.87 19.90 -6.06
N GLU A 59 -22.13 20.11 -6.45
CA GLU A 59 -22.56 20.18 -7.86
C GLU A 59 -21.83 21.30 -8.59
N THR A 60 -21.77 22.51 -8.01
CA THR A 60 -21.05 23.64 -8.62
C THR A 60 -19.54 23.41 -8.72
N GLN A 61 -18.93 22.70 -7.77
CA GLN A 61 -17.52 22.28 -7.90
C GLN A 61 -17.34 21.22 -8.99
N LEU A 62 -18.28 20.28 -9.13
CA LEU A 62 -18.25 19.24 -10.15
C LEU A 62 -18.42 19.84 -11.55
N ASP A 63 -19.37 20.77 -11.71
CA ASP A 63 -19.64 21.46 -12.97
C ASP A 63 -18.44 22.31 -13.40
N ALA A 64 -17.78 23.01 -12.47
CA ALA A 64 -16.57 23.78 -12.75
C ALA A 64 -15.39 22.89 -13.18
N GLU A 65 -15.25 21.70 -12.60
CA GLU A 65 -14.21 20.75 -13.00
C GLU A 65 -14.54 20.07 -14.34
N ILE A 66 -15.81 19.78 -14.63
CA ILE A 66 -16.26 19.28 -15.93
C ILE A 66 -15.99 20.33 -17.02
N GLU A 67 -16.36 21.59 -16.79
CA GLU A 67 -16.10 22.69 -17.74
C GLU A 67 -14.59 22.89 -17.98
N ARG A 68 -13.77 22.70 -16.93
CA ARG A 68 -12.31 22.72 -17.06
C ARG A 68 -11.80 21.55 -17.92
N LEU A 69 -12.35 20.36 -17.74
CA LEU A 69 -11.97 19.17 -18.50
C LEU A 69 -12.41 19.25 -19.97
N GLU A 70 -13.56 19.86 -20.25
CA GLU A 70 -14.04 20.12 -21.61
C GLU A 70 -13.23 21.21 -22.33
N LYS A 71 -12.55 22.08 -21.56
CA LYS A 71 -11.61 23.09 -22.05
C LYS A 71 -10.14 22.62 -22.12
N LEU A 72 -9.84 21.34 -21.86
CA LEU A 72 -8.51 20.81 -22.18
C LEU A 72 -8.35 20.79 -23.71
N ASP A 73 -7.45 21.63 -24.22
CA ASP A 73 -7.14 21.72 -25.64
C ASP A 73 -6.32 20.50 -26.12
N ASP A 74 -6.27 20.26 -27.44
CA ASP A 74 -5.40 19.25 -28.07
C ASP A 74 -3.92 19.42 -27.66
N ASP A 75 -3.51 20.65 -27.33
CA ASP A 75 -2.20 20.99 -26.79
C ASP A 75 -1.95 20.38 -25.39
N ASP A 76 -2.96 20.32 -24.51
CA ASP A 76 -2.81 19.69 -23.18
C ASP A 76 -2.67 18.16 -23.28
N LEU A 77 -3.37 17.56 -24.24
CA LEU A 77 -3.21 16.14 -24.60
C LEU A 77 -1.81 15.85 -25.14
N GLU A 78 -1.25 16.73 -25.96
CA GLU A 78 0.11 16.63 -26.48
C GLU A 78 1.16 16.81 -25.36
N VAL A 79 0.95 17.75 -24.43
CA VAL A 79 1.81 17.92 -23.24
C VAL A 79 1.80 16.65 -22.37
N LEU A 80 0.64 16.02 -22.16
CA LEU A 80 0.55 14.76 -21.41
C LEU A 80 1.29 13.62 -22.13
N ARG A 81 1.18 13.56 -23.47
CA ARG A 81 1.90 12.57 -24.29
C ARG A 81 3.41 12.75 -24.20
N GLN A 82 3.89 13.98 -24.32
CA GLN A 82 5.31 14.33 -24.18
C GLN A 82 5.84 13.95 -22.78
N ARG A 83 5.11 14.29 -21.71
CA ARG A 83 5.50 13.90 -20.34
C ARG A 83 5.62 12.39 -20.16
N ARG A 84 4.68 11.61 -20.71
CA ARG A 84 4.75 10.13 -20.66
C ARG A 84 5.93 9.59 -21.47
N LEU A 85 6.18 10.14 -22.65
CA LEU A 85 7.31 9.74 -23.50
C LEU A 85 8.64 10.04 -22.80
N GLU A 86 8.78 11.22 -22.19
CA GLU A 86 9.96 11.58 -21.42
C GLU A 86 10.15 10.69 -20.20
N ALA A 87 9.09 10.40 -19.44
CA ALA A 87 9.16 9.49 -18.30
C ALA A 87 9.60 8.09 -18.72
N MET A 88 9.06 7.58 -19.83
CA MET A 88 9.45 6.28 -20.41
C MET A 88 10.92 6.29 -20.85
N LYS A 89 11.36 7.34 -21.55
CA LYS A 89 12.76 7.50 -21.98
C LYS A 89 13.71 7.55 -20.78
N LYS A 90 13.39 8.35 -19.76
CA LYS A 90 14.18 8.45 -18.52
C LYS A 90 14.27 7.11 -17.79
N ALA A 91 13.15 6.40 -17.65
CA ALA A 91 13.14 5.08 -17.01
C ALA A 91 13.97 4.05 -17.79
N GLN A 92 13.91 4.08 -19.12
CA GLN A 92 14.72 3.21 -19.97
C GLN A 92 16.20 3.53 -19.85
N GLN A 93 16.58 4.81 -19.89
CA GLN A 93 17.96 5.24 -19.73
C GLN A 93 18.51 4.85 -18.35
N GLN A 94 17.75 5.09 -17.28
CA GLN A 94 18.14 4.69 -15.93
C GLN A 94 18.32 3.18 -15.81
N LYS A 95 17.44 2.38 -16.43
CA LYS A 95 17.60 0.93 -16.48
C LYS A 95 18.88 0.51 -17.22
N GLN A 96 19.23 1.18 -18.31
CA GLN A 96 20.47 0.93 -19.03
C GLN A 96 21.71 1.29 -18.19
N GLU A 97 21.67 2.41 -17.46
CA GLU A 97 22.74 2.81 -16.55
C GLU A 97 22.94 1.79 -15.42
N TRP A 98 21.85 1.28 -14.83
CA TRP A 98 21.92 0.21 -13.84
C TRP A 98 22.54 -1.06 -14.40
N LEU A 99 22.12 -1.49 -15.59
CA LEU A 99 22.72 -2.67 -16.25
C LEU A 99 24.21 -2.44 -16.56
N ALA A 100 24.59 -1.25 -17.03
CA ALA A 100 25.99 -0.90 -17.29
C ALA A 100 26.84 -0.86 -16.00
N ALA A 101 26.24 -0.50 -14.86
CA ALA A 101 26.86 -0.58 -13.54
C ALA A 101 26.83 -2.01 -12.93
N GLY A 102 26.37 -3.01 -13.69
CA GLY A 102 26.31 -4.42 -13.27
C GLY A 102 25.17 -4.73 -12.31
N HIS A 103 24.09 -3.94 -12.27
CA HIS A 103 22.89 -4.30 -11.50
C HIS A 103 22.16 -5.45 -12.22
N GLY A 104 21.35 -6.21 -11.48
CA GLY A 104 20.64 -7.38 -12.03
C GLY A 104 21.31 -8.73 -11.78
N GLU A 105 22.53 -8.71 -11.24
CA GLU A 105 23.27 -9.90 -10.83
C GLU A 105 23.67 -9.81 -9.35
N TYR A 106 23.91 -10.98 -8.76
CA TYR A 106 24.49 -11.11 -7.44
C TYR A 106 25.96 -11.49 -7.59
N SER A 107 26.85 -10.52 -7.36
CA SER A 107 28.29 -10.64 -7.62
C SER A 107 29.11 -10.59 -6.34
N GLU A 108 30.22 -11.31 -6.30
CA GLU A 108 31.19 -11.22 -5.21
C GLU A 108 32.14 -10.04 -5.42
N VAL A 109 32.43 -9.33 -4.34
CA VAL A 109 33.40 -8.24 -4.27
C VAL A 109 34.65 -8.73 -3.54
N ALA A 110 35.82 -8.52 -4.12
CA ALA A 110 37.05 -9.15 -3.65
C ALA A 110 37.72 -8.41 -2.47
N ASP A 111 37.57 -7.09 -2.42
CA ASP A 111 38.25 -6.23 -1.46
C ASP A 111 37.36 -5.06 -0.96
N GLU A 112 37.81 -4.40 0.11
CA GLU A 112 37.09 -3.26 0.70
C GLU A 112 37.01 -2.08 -0.26
N LYS A 113 38.02 -1.91 -1.12
CA LYS A 113 38.07 -0.80 -2.08
C LYS A 113 36.93 -0.92 -3.09
N GLU A 114 36.74 -2.09 -3.67
CA GLU A 114 35.67 -2.37 -4.62
C GLU A 114 34.29 -2.25 -3.97
N PHE A 115 34.16 -2.60 -2.68
CA PHE A 115 32.93 -2.35 -1.91
C PHE A 115 32.59 -0.85 -1.85
N PHE A 116 33.55 0.00 -1.48
CA PHE A 116 33.32 1.44 -1.43
C PHE A 116 33.09 2.06 -2.81
N ASP A 117 33.82 1.60 -3.83
CA ASP A 117 33.63 2.05 -5.22
C ASP A 117 32.22 1.66 -5.72
N THR A 118 31.71 0.50 -5.33
CA THR A 118 30.33 0.07 -5.63
C THR A 118 29.29 0.93 -4.92
N CYS A 119 29.51 1.26 -3.64
CA CYS A 119 28.63 2.17 -2.88
C CYS A 119 28.63 3.61 -3.41
N LYS A 120 29.70 4.05 -4.09
CA LYS A 120 29.75 5.37 -4.74
C LYS A 120 29.03 5.38 -6.09
N ARG A 121 29.15 4.29 -6.86
CA ARG A 121 28.53 4.17 -8.20
C ARG A 121 27.03 3.94 -8.14
N SER A 122 26.57 3.24 -7.12
CA SER A 122 25.18 2.79 -6.99
C SER A 122 24.49 3.47 -5.81
N LYS A 123 23.29 4.01 -6.04
CA LYS A 123 22.52 4.67 -4.98
C LYS A 123 22.04 3.72 -3.88
N LYS A 124 21.71 2.48 -4.24
CA LYS A 124 21.24 1.47 -3.30
C LYS A 124 22.09 0.22 -3.45
N VAL A 125 22.67 -0.24 -2.34
CA VAL A 125 23.53 -1.42 -2.29
C VAL A 125 23.12 -2.30 -1.12
N VAL A 126 22.88 -3.57 -1.41
CA VAL A 126 22.69 -4.63 -0.41
C VAL A 126 23.94 -5.49 -0.42
N CYS A 127 24.65 -5.52 0.70
CA CYS A 127 25.89 -6.26 0.83
C CYS A 127 25.74 -7.41 1.83
N HIS A 128 25.93 -8.63 1.34
CA HIS A 128 25.96 -9.83 2.14
C HIS A 128 27.37 -10.09 2.69
N PHE A 129 27.54 -9.99 4.00
CA PHE A 129 28.73 -10.48 4.69
C PHE A 129 28.58 -11.99 4.93
N TYR A 130 29.40 -12.79 4.25
CA TYR A 130 29.34 -14.26 4.31
C TYR A 130 30.64 -14.90 4.80
N ARG A 131 30.53 -16.19 5.11
CA ARG A 131 31.66 -17.10 5.33
C ARG A 131 31.32 -18.49 4.79
N ASP A 132 32.22 -19.09 4.02
CA ASP A 132 31.99 -20.37 3.32
C ASP A 132 31.61 -21.53 4.26
N ALA A 133 32.15 -21.54 5.47
CA ALA A 133 31.87 -22.55 6.49
C ALA A 133 30.43 -22.49 7.05
N THR A 134 29.70 -21.39 6.84
CA THR A 134 28.38 -21.17 7.44
C THR A 134 27.28 -21.54 6.45
N PHE A 135 26.59 -22.66 6.68
CA PHE A 135 25.51 -23.14 5.81
C PHE A 135 24.42 -22.08 5.56
N ARG A 136 24.03 -21.32 6.60
CA ARG A 136 23.02 -20.26 6.49
C ARG A 136 23.36 -19.18 5.46
N CYS A 137 24.64 -18.91 5.19
CA CYS A 137 25.01 -17.96 4.14
C CYS A 137 24.57 -18.45 2.75
N LYS A 138 24.62 -19.76 2.49
CA LYS A 138 24.20 -20.36 1.21
C LYS A 138 22.70 -20.21 0.96
N ILE A 139 21.89 -20.19 2.02
CA ILE A 139 20.45 -19.95 1.93
C ILE A 139 20.20 -18.52 1.44
N VAL A 140 20.87 -17.54 2.04
CA VAL A 140 20.71 -16.13 1.64
C VAL A 140 21.26 -15.89 0.24
N ASP A 141 22.38 -16.53 -0.14
CA ASP A 141 22.93 -16.46 -1.50
C ASP A 141 21.87 -16.84 -2.55
N LYS A 142 21.09 -17.90 -2.30
CA LYS A 142 20.01 -18.34 -3.19
C LYS A 142 18.93 -17.27 -3.33
N HIS A 143 18.42 -16.73 -2.22
CA HIS A 143 17.37 -15.71 -2.25
C HIS A 143 17.86 -14.42 -2.90
N LEU A 144 19.06 -13.94 -2.58
CA LEU A 144 19.60 -12.72 -3.17
C LEU A 144 19.87 -12.86 -4.67
N ALA A 145 20.30 -14.03 -5.15
CA ALA A 145 20.44 -14.28 -6.58
C ALA A 145 19.11 -14.18 -7.34
N GLU A 146 18.00 -14.65 -6.74
CA GLU A 146 16.65 -14.51 -7.31
C GLU A 146 16.17 -13.05 -7.29
N ILE A 147 16.37 -12.35 -6.17
CA ILE A 147 15.92 -10.96 -5.96
C ILE A 147 16.69 -9.99 -6.86
N ALA A 148 18.01 -10.18 -7.01
CA ALA A 148 18.87 -9.32 -7.80
C ALA A 148 18.38 -9.18 -9.24
N ARG A 149 17.87 -10.27 -9.83
CA ARG A 149 17.36 -10.29 -11.20
C ARG A 149 16.05 -9.51 -11.36
N LYS A 150 15.25 -9.38 -10.30
CA LYS A 150 13.97 -8.66 -10.31
C LYS A 150 14.15 -7.16 -10.02
N HIS A 151 15.13 -6.81 -9.20
CA HIS A 151 15.31 -5.46 -8.66
C HIS A 151 16.59 -4.80 -9.20
N LEU A 152 16.49 -4.23 -10.40
CA LEU A 152 17.61 -3.54 -11.05
C LEU A 152 17.94 -2.19 -10.40
N GLU A 153 17.05 -1.63 -9.60
CA GLU A 153 17.26 -0.38 -8.88
C GLU A 153 18.27 -0.51 -7.73
N THR A 154 18.62 -1.74 -7.35
CA THR A 154 19.51 -2.05 -6.23
C THR A 154 20.63 -2.98 -6.68
N LYS A 155 21.87 -2.64 -6.31
CA LYS A 155 23.02 -3.51 -6.54
C LYS A 155 23.12 -4.51 -5.38
N PHE A 156 23.14 -5.78 -5.71
CA PHE A 156 23.34 -6.87 -4.76
C PHE A 156 24.77 -7.40 -4.87
N ILE A 157 25.49 -7.42 -3.76
CA ILE A 157 26.86 -7.91 -3.69
C ILE A 157 27.08 -8.79 -2.46
N LYS A 158 28.12 -9.61 -2.49
CA LYS A 158 28.61 -10.33 -1.32
C LYS A 158 30.09 -10.12 -1.09
N ILE A 159 30.51 -10.21 0.16
CA ILE A 159 31.90 -10.06 0.57
C ILE A 159 32.24 -11.05 1.68
N ASN A 160 33.40 -11.67 1.58
CA ASN A 160 33.86 -12.64 2.55
C ASN A 160 34.32 -11.92 3.83
N ALA A 161 33.65 -12.17 4.95
CA ALA A 161 33.91 -11.52 6.22
C ALA A 161 35.31 -11.84 6.80
N GLU A 162 35.90 -12.98 6.47
CA GLU A 162 37.25 -13.34 6.93
C GLU A 162 38.34 -12.57 6.19
N ARG A 163 38.08 -12.24 4.91
CA ARG A 163 39.00 -11.47 4.07
C ARG A 163 38.90 -9.97 4.34
N SER A 164 37.71 -9.48 4.72
CA SER A 164 37.43 -8.05 4.86
C SER A 164 37.24 -7.59 6.30
N LYS A 165 38.24 -7.84 7.15
CA LYS A 165 38.19 -7.56 8.59
C LYS A 165 37.93 -6.09 8.92
N PHE A 166 38.48 -5.18 8.12
CA PHE A 166 38.27 -3.74 8.30
C PHE A 166 36.79 -3.36 8.20
N LEU A 167 36.07 -3.90 7.21
CA LEU A 167 34.63 -3.63 7.06
C LEU A 167 33.82 -4.27 8.19
N VAL A 168 34.18 -5.49 8.58
CA VAL A 168 33.54 -6.21 9.70
C VAL A 168 33.64 -5.40 10.99
N GLU A 169 34.81 -4.88 11.31
CA GLU A 169 35.02 -4.03 12.49
C GLU A 169 34.31 -2.68 12.36
N ARG A 170 34.44 -2.01 11.21
CA ARG A 170 33.89 -0.67 10.97
C ARG A 170 32.36 -0.66 10.98
N LEU A 171 31.74 -1.68 10.39
CA LEU A 171 30.28 -1.86 10.32
C LEU A 171 29.74 -2.69 11.48
N ARG A 172 30.60 -3.10 12.43
CA ARG A 172 30.26 -3.86 13.65
C ARG A 172 29.49 -5.15 13.35
N ILE A 173 29.94 -5.89 12.34
CA ILE A 173 29.36 -7.18 11.97
C ILE A 173 29.83 -8.25 12.96
N THR A 174 28.96 -8.70 13.85
CA THR A 174 29.30 -9.71 14.87
C THR A 174 28.78 -11.11 14.53
N THR A 175 27.73 -11.19 13.72
CA THR A 175 26.99 -12.43 13.43
C THR A 175 26.92 -12.63 11.93
N LEU A 176 26.95 -13.89 11.47
CA LEU A 176 26.81 -14.23 10.05
C LEU A 176 25.64 -15.21 9.87
N PRO A 177 24.88 -15.11 8.75
CA PRO A 177 24.96 -14.07 7.72
C PRO A 177 24.47 -12.71 8.23
N THR A 178 25.02 -11.62 7.70
CA THR A 178 24.48 -10.26 7.91
C THR A 178 24.39 -9.53 6.57
N LEU A 179 23.25 -8.89 6.33
CA LEU A 179 23.06 -7.99 5.19
C LEU A 179 23.17 -6.54 5.66
N CYS A 180 24.12 -5.82 5.08
CA CYS A 180 24.26 -4.37 5.26
C CYS A 180 23.50 -3.66 4.14
N LEU A 181 22.58 -2.79 4.50
CA LEU A 181 21.74 -2.04 3.58
C LEU A 181 22.26 -0.61 3.49
N ALA A 182 22.85 -0.24 2.36
CA ALA A 182 23.44 1.08 2.14
C ALA A 182 22.67 1.87 1.08
N LYS A 183 22.25 3.09 1.44
CA LYS A 183 21.56 4.04 0.56
C LYS A 183 22.36 5.34 0.53
N GLU A 184 22.70 5.81 -0.66
CA GLU A 184 23.43 7.07 -0.90
C GLU A 184 24.75 7.14 -0.11
N GLY A 185 25.48 6.02 -0.06
CA GLY A 185 26.76 5.92 0.62
C GLY A 185 26.68 5.87 2.15
N LYS A 186 25.48 5.81 2.73
CA LYS A 186 25.26 5.66 4.18
C LYS A 186 24.58 4.34 4.48
N THR A 187 24.93 3.71 5.59
CA THR A 187 24.22 2.52 6.07
C THR A 187 22.88 2.95 6.65
N VAL A 188 21.80 2.36 6.14
CA VAL A 188 20.42 2.63 6.57
C VAL A 188 19.99 1.60 7.61
N ASP A 189 20.27 0.33 7.36
CA ASP A 189 19.72 -0.77 8.15
C ASP A 189 20.58 -2.04 8.02
N TYR A 190 20.37 -2.99 8.93
CA TYR A 190 21.03 -4.29 8.94
C TYR A 190 20.00 -5.40 9.12
N ILE A 191 20.16 -6.49 8.37
CA ILE A 191 19.42 -7.73 8.61
C ILE A 191 20.43 -8.74 9.15
N VAL A 192 20.32 -9.06 10.43
CA VAL A 192 21.28 -9.90 11.14
C VAL A 192 20.69 -11.30 11.33
N GLY A 193 21.36 -12.32 10.81
CA GLY A 193 20.85 -13.69 10.86
C GLY A 193 19.48 -13.82 10.20
N PHE A 194 18.63 -14.69 10.77
CA PHE A 194 17.28 -14.97 10.26
C PHE A 194 16.17 -14.51 11.20
N ASP A 195 16.50 -13.81 12.30
CA ASP A 195 15.52 -13.42 13.32
C ASP A 195 14.44 -12.50 12.72
N ASP A 196 14.85 -11.56 11.87
CA ASP A 196 13.97 -10.67 11.10
C ASP A 196 13.19 -11.37 9.97
N LEU A 197 13.53 -12.62 9.65
CA LEU A 197 12.99 -13.43 8.56
C LEU A 197 12.14 -14.61 9.05
N GLY A 198 11.81 -14.62 10.35
CA GLY A 198 10.99 -15.67 10.98
C GLY A 198 11.77 -16.67 11.83
N GLY A 199 13.09 -16.54 11.94
CA GLY A 199 13.95 -17.36 12.78
C GLY A 199 14.16 -18.80 12.30
N THR A 200 13.67 -19.13 11.10
CA THR A 200 13.77 -20.45 10.48
C THR A 200 14.80 -20.45 9.34
N ASP A 201 15.42 -21.59 9.09
CA ASP A 201 16.33 -21.75 7.94
C ASP A 201 15.55 -21.86 6.62
N GLU A 202 14.25 -22.17 6.69
CA GLU A 202 13.33 -22.18 5.55
C GLU A 202 12.40 -20.97 5.66
N PHE A 203 12.60 -19.99 4.77
CA PHE A 203 11.71 -18.83 4.63
C PHE A 203 11.48 -18.53 3.13
N PRO A 204 10.31 -17.97 2.77
CA PRO A 204 10.02 -17.61 1.38
C PRO A 204 10.87 -16.43 0.90
N THR A 205 11.24 -16.39 -0.39
CA THR A 205 11.99 -15.26 -1.00
C THR A 205 11.24 -13.94 -0.80
N GLU A 206 9.91 -13.99 -0.80
CA GLU A 206 9.02 -12.87 -0.55
C GLU A 206 9.24 -12.24 0.85
N MET A 207 9.64 -13.02 1.86
CA MET A 207 9.93 -12.52 3.21
C MET A 207 11.17 -11.61 3.20
N LEU A 208 12.22 -12.02 2.50
CA LEU A 208 13.42 -11.20 2.35
C LEU A 208 13.15 -9.98 1.46
N GLU A 209 12.40 -10.13 0.37
CA GLU A 209 11.94 -8.99 -0.46
C GLU A 209 11.15 -7.98 0.40
N TRP A 210 10.20 -8.43 1.20
CA TRP A 210 9.43 -7.56 2.11
C TRP A 210 10.33 -6.82 3.09
N ARG A 211 11.31 -7.51 3.70
CA ARG A 211 12.24 -6.90 4.66
C ARG A 211 13.13 -5.83 4.01
N LEU A 212 13.55 -6.04 2.76
CA LEU A 212 14.25 -5.05 1.94
C LEU A 212 13.33 -3.91 1.50
N GLY A 213 12.05 -4.17 1.27
CA GLY A 213 11.04 -3.17 0.97
C GLY A 213 10.82 -2.19 2.12
N ARG A 214 10.80 -2.68 3.37
CA ARG A 214 10.65 -1.85 4.57
C ARG A 214 11.77 -0.84 4.79
N SER A 215 12.96 -1.13 4.28
CA SER A 215 14.13 -0.23 4.32
C SER A 215 14.26 0.61 3.05
N GLU A 216 13.25 0.60 2.17
CA GLU A 216 13.22 1.28 0.87
C GLU A 216 14.38 0.90 -0.06
N MET A 217 14.98 -0.27 0.16
CA MET A 217 16.06 -0.75 -0.68
C MET A 217 15.50 -1.15 -2.04
N ILE A 218 14.41 -1.91 -2.07
CA ILE A 218 13.76 -2.30 -3.32
C ILE A 218 12.42 -1.58 -3.54
N ASN A 219 11.98 -1.49 -4.79
CA ASN A 219 10.66 -1.01 -5.16
C ASN A 219 9.64 -2.14 -4.94
N TYR A 220 9.22 -2.29 -3.68
CA TYR A 220 8.27 -3.33 -3.27
C TYR A 220 6.83 -2.97 -3.66
N GLN A 221 6.10 -3.91 -4.25
CA GLN A 221 4.71 -3.72 -4.71
C GLN A 221 3.64 -4.30 -3.75
N GLY A 222 4.05 -4.88 -2.62
CA GLY A 222 3.16 -5.48 -1.64
C GLY A 222 2.84 -4.57 -0.44
N ASP A 223 2.14 -5.14 0.55
CA ASP A 223 1.87 -4.45 1.81
C ASP A 223 3.11 -4.51 2.74
N LEU A 224 3.59 -3.36 3.18
CA LEU A 224 4.74 -3.25 4.08
C LEU A 224 4.39 -3.43 5.56
N LEU A 225 3.10 -3.38 5.92
CA LEU A 225 2.63 -3.51 7.30
C LEU A 225 2.49 -4.99 7.71
N GLU A 226 2.05 -5.83 6.78
CA GLU A 226 1.85 -7.26 7.03
C GLU A 226 2.98 -8.07 6.39
N PRO A 227 3.80 -8.81 7.17
CA PRO A 227 4.80 -9.70 6.59
C PRO A 227 4.10 -10.81 5.80
N PRO A 228 4.68 -11.25 4.66
CA PRO A 228 4.16 -12.38 3.91
C PRO A 228 4.37 -13.66 4.73
N THR A 229 3.37 -14.05 5.51
CA THR A 229 3.38 -15.32 6.25
C THR A 229 2.91 -16.46 5.34
N ASP A 230 3.48 -17.66 5.53
CA ASP A 230 3.17 -18.87 4.74
C ASP A 230 1.69 -19.29 4.75
N LYS A 231 0.86 -18.66 5.58
CA LYS A 231 -0.57 -18.93 5.71
C LYS A 231 -1.42 -17.83 5.07
N LYS A 232 -1.33 -17.69 3.74
CA LYS A 232 -2.45 -17.35 2.81
C LYS A 232 -1.88 -16.99 1.44
N LYS A 233 -1.77 -17.98 0.54
CA LYS A 233 -2.05 -17.72 -0.88
C LYS A 233 -3.54 -17.43 -1.03
N LYS A 234 -3.98 -16.22 -0.64
CA LYS A 234 -5.24 -15.68 -1.12
C LYS A 234 -5.01 -15.34 -2.59
N SER A 235 -5.61 -16.15 -3.46
CA SER A 235 -5.78 -15.87 -4.88
C SER A 235 -6.26 -14.43 -5.09
N LYS A 236 -5.38 -13.53 -5.50
CA LYS A 236 -5.82 -12.24 -6.08
C LYS A 236 -6.11 -12.48 -7.55
N SER A 237 -7.35 -12.91 -7.79
CA SER A 237 -8.07 -12.59 -9.03
C SER A 237 -8.17 -11.07 -9.11
N SER A 238 -7.22 -10.46 -9.80
CA SER A 238 -7.42 -9.12 -10.33
C SER A 238 -8.24 -9.29 -11.60
N LYS A 239 -9.56 -9.13 -11.49
CA LYS A 239 -10.42 -8.76 -12.62
C LYS A 239 -9.85 -7.46 -13.19
N ILE A 240 -8.96 -7.57 -14.16
CA ILE A 240 -8.62 -6.49 -15.06
C ILE A 240 -9.86 -6.33 -15.94
N PHE A 241 -10.61 -5.24 -15.71
CA PHE A 241 -11.59 -4.73 -16.66
C PHE A 241 -10.85 -4.31 -17.93
N GLY A 242 -10.52 -5.29 -18.78
CA GLY A 242 -10.09 -5.11 -20.15
C GLY A 242 -11.32 -5.14 -21.04
N ARG A 243 -11.66 -3.98 -21.62
CA ARG A 243 -12.59 -3.88 -22.76
C ARG A 243 -12.16 -4.88 -23.83
N ALA A 244 -13.07 -5.76 -24.21
CA ALA A 244 -12.84 -6.74 -25.27
C ALA A 244 -12.55 -6.03 -26.60
N SER A 245 -11.30 -6.11 -27.06
CA SER A 245 -10.94 -5.83 -28.45
C SER A 245 -11.40 -7.00 -29.31
N LYS A 246 -12.44 -6.78 -30.09
CA LYS A 246 -13.00 -7.72 -31.06
C LYS A 246 -11.99 -7.92 -32.19
N THR A 247 -11.14 -8.94 -32.10
CA THR A 247 -10.37 -9.45 -33.23
C THR A 247 -11.34 -10.11 -34.21
N LYS A 248 -11.64 -9.43 -35.32
CA LYS A 248 -12.23 -10.06 -36.50
C LYS A 248 -11.14 -10.89 -37.16
N ASN A 249 -11.24 -12.21 -37.04
CA ASN A 249 -10.52 -13.12 -37.91
C ASN A 249 -11.14 -12.99 -39.31
N LEU A 250 -10.45 -12.29 -40.22
CA LEU A 250 -10.75 -12.40 -41.64
C LEU A 250 -10.25 -13.76 -42.10
N ARG A 251 -11.20 -14.60 -42.52
CA ARG A 251 -10.95 -15.83 -43.25
C ARG A 251 -10.28 -15.44 -44.57
N ASP A 252 -9.07 -15.95 -44.74
CA ASP A 252 -8.39 -16.03 -46.03
C ASP A 252 -9.09 -17.14 -46.82
N ASP A 253 -9.98 -16.71 -47.72
CA ASP A 253 -10.66 -17.51 -48.74
C ASP A 253 -10.55 -16.69 -50.02
N GLY A 254 -9.76 -17.13 -51.00
CA GLY A 254 -9.81 -16.50 -52.33
C GLY A 254 -8.55 -16.58 -53.18
N ASN A 255 -8.27 -17.76 -53.70
CA ASN A 255 -7.53 -17.99 -54.94
C ASN A 255 -8.01 -17.05 -56.08
N SER A 256 -7.10 -16.26 -56.67
CA SER A 256 -7.20 -15.81 -58.08
C SER A 256 -5.83 -15.39 -58.62
N ASP A 257 -5.21 -16.34 -59.28
CA ASP A 257 -4.53 -16.26 -60.58
C ASP A 257 -4.48 -14.87 -61.26
N SER A 258 -3.26 -14.38 -61.53
CA SER A 258 -2.92 -13.56 -62.70
C SER A 258 -1.40 -13.51 -62.83
N GLU A 259 -0.87 -14.37 -63.69
CA GLU A 259 0.43 -14.23 -64.35
C GLU A 259 0.47 -12.90 -65.10
N ASP A 260 1.56 -12.14 -64.98
CA ASP A 260 2.01 -11.19 -66.01
C ASP A 260 3.54 -11.01 -65.84
N GLU A 261 4.28 -11.76 -66.66
CA GLU A 261 5.62 -11.39 -67.08
C GLU A 261 5.54 -10.16 -67.99
N ASP A 262 6.39 -9.16 -67.78
CA ASP A 262 6.90 -8.34 -68.89
C ASP A 262 8.18 -7.58 -68.50
N TRP A 263 9.27 -8.04 -69.11
CA TRP A 263 10.56 -7.42 -69.52
C TRP A 263 11.42 -6.59 -68.55
#